data_AF-A0A496VWN6-F1
#
_entry.id   AF-A0A496VWN6-F1
#
_cell.length_a   1.000
_cell.length_b   1.000
_cell.length_c   1.000
_cell.angle_alpha   90.00
_cell.angle_beta   90.00
_cell.angle_gamma   90.00
#
_symmetry.space_group_name_H-M   'P 1'
#
loop_
_entity.id
_entity.type
_entity.pdbx_description
1 polymer ?
#
loop_
_entity_poly.entity_id
_entity_poly.type
_entity_poly.pdbx_seq_one_letter_code
_entity_poly.pdbx_strand_id
1 'polypeptide(L)'
;ALKKDEGGRPLFEKPLPFPQDQLKKYAWTKPHSRKGATRIGRWRETGGFYDLFGNVQELNSHLFVAEMIQGKVGALSARGGSFRDHARTIRSSFRREVEIYKPKENRDGTIDKIIESRSSTTGIRLAIGALVSPSPRFSDQVKAEYDHYEKAVRATTPAGKSISDALVRGSDDLKEASRTIERLKKRDAELSKELVALKERATELPPLVRDSEGLKDAYRTIDTLKTRYTESSREIRILQEALISADKKIQEGIRQVCSYLTELALFRIKSGGYSYMASRKYRKFIERNIERAAVSTAMKRRIRQTQNKLAQAEKLYQEHFSAYVKTLMKLGGYPKVYLDQGVKRLITKSDDKKSLRFIKLMKQHLDQATRGVSKPDLWISEAESLASRVYTVR
;
A
#
# COMPACT_ATOMS: atom_id res chain seq x y z
N ALA A 1 -0.95 -21.72 -8.66
CA ALA A 1 -1.35 -20.31 -8.70
C ALA A 1 -2.47 -20.09 -7.69
N LEU A 2 -2.42 -19.04 -6.86
CA LEU A 2 -3.52 -18.72 -5.94
C LEU A 2 -4.77 -18.38 -6.75
N LYS A 3 -5.89 -19.05 -6.47
CA LYS A 3 -7.18 -18.74 -7.10
C LYS A 3 -7.58 -17.32 -6.72
N LYS A 4 -8.18 -16.60 -7.66
CA LYS A 4 -8.58 -15.21 -7.48
C LYS A 4 -10.10 -15.12 -7.43
N ASP A 5 -10.65 -14.21 -6.62
CA ASP A 5 -12.08 -13.90 -6.68
C ASP A 5 -12.43 -13.08 -7.93
N GLU A 6 -13.71 -12.73 -8.11
CA GLU A 6 -14.20 -11.91 -9.24
C GLU A 6 -13.49 -10.54 -9.33
N GLY A 7 -12.88 -10.08 -8.24
CA GLY A 7 -12.07 -8.86 -8.18
C GLY A 7 -10.56 -9.07 -8.35
N GLY A 8 -10.11 -10.28 -8.71
CA GLY A 8 -8.70 -10.58 -8.91
C GLY A 8 -7.87 -10.75 -7.63
N ARG A 9 -8.51 -10.77 -6.45
CA ARG A 9 -7.81 -10.89 -5.16
C ARG A 9 -7.44 -12.34 -4.88
N PRO A 10 -6.20 -12.66 -4.48
CA PRO A 10 -5.82 -14.02 -4.14
C PRO A 10 -6.60 -14.52 -2.92
N LEU A 11 -7.32 -15.62 -3.10
CA LEU A 11 -8.03 -16.34 -2.04
C LEU A 11 -7.05 -17.26 -1.33
N PHE A 12 -6.94 -17.12 0.00
CA PHE A 12 -6.50 -18.21 0.85
C PHE A 12 -7.60 -19.26 0.87
N GLU A 13 -7.59 -20.16 -0.11
CA GLU A 13 -8.70 -21.11 -0.35
C GLU A 13 -8.99 -22.03 0.84
N LYS A 14 -7.97 -22.32 1.65
CA LYS A 14 -8.06 -23.29 2.73
C LYS A 14 -7.68 -22.65 4.06
N PRO A 15 -8.54 -22.76 5.11
CA PRO A 15 -8.24 -22.22 6.43
C PRO A 15 -7.05 -22.93 7.09
N LEU A 16 -6.72 -24.14 6.65
CA LEU A 16 -5.67 -25.00 7.20
C LEU A 16 -4.79 -25.55 6.07
N PRO A 17 -3.53 -25.91 6.37
CA PRO A 17 -2.62 -26.54 5.40
C PRO A 17 -2.99 -28.00 5.06
N PHE A 18 -4.05 -28.52 5.68
CA PHE A 18 -4.62 -29.85 5.45
C PHE A 18 -6.16 -29.79 5.45
N PRO A 19 -6.86 -30.81 4.94
CA PRO A 19 -8.32 -30.86 4.96
C PRO A 19 -8.92 -30.78 6.38
N GLN A 20 -10.00 -30.02 6.57
CA GLN A 20 -10.59 -29.75 7.89
C GLN A 20 -11.04 -31.02 8.64
N ASP A 21 -11.52 -32.03 7.92
CA ASP A 21 -11.92 -33.34 8.42
C ASP A 21 -10.74 -34.14 9.01
N GLN A 22 -9.51 -33.79 8.63
CA GLN A 22 -8.29 -34.40 9.16
C GLN A 22 -7.73 -33.68 10.39
N LEU A 23 -8.33 -32.58 10.86
CA LEU A 23 -7.83 -31.80 12.00
C LEU A 23 -7.53 -32.67 13.23
N LYS A 24 -8.35 -33.69 13.51
CA LYS A 24 -8.15 -34.63 14.62
C LYS A 24 -6.81 -35.39 14.59
N LYS A 25 -6.17 -35.48 13.42
CA LYS A 25 -4.86 -36.12 13.23
C LYS A 25 -3.71 -35.18 13.58
N TYR A 26 -3.94 -33.86 13.57
CA TYR A 26 -2.91 -32.83 13.70
C TYR A 26 -3.08 -31.94 14.94
N ALA A 27 -4.24 -31.99 15.62
CA ALA A 27 -4.60 -31.01 16.65
C ALA A 27 -5.34 -31.61 17.85
N TRP A 28 -5.08 -31.06 19.04
CA TRP A 28 -5.84 -31.32 20.27
C TRP A 28 -6.86 -30.21 20.55
N THR A 29 -8.10 -30.39 20.11
CA THR A 29 -9.18 -29.38 20.15
C THR A 29 -10.55 -30.00 20.45
N LYS A 30 -11.55 -29.20 20.80
CA LYS A 30 -12.93 -29.69 21.02
C LYS A 30 -13.54 -30.17 19.70
N PRO A 31 -14.33 -31.25 19.69
CA PRO A 31 -14.81 -31.99 20.86
C PRO A 31 -13.86 -33.09 21.38
N HIS A 32 -12.74 -33.36 20.71
CA HIS A 32 -11.86 -34.47 21.06
C HIS A 32 -11.01 -34.22 22.30
N SER A 33 -10.75 -32.95 22.61
CA SER A 33 -9.99 -32.54 23.78
C SER A 33 -10.76 -32.74 25.09
N ARG A 34 -10.01 -33.09 26.15
CA ARG A 34 -10.53 -33.24 27.53
C ARG A 34 -10.41 -31.91 28.31
N LYS A 35 -10.17 -31.96 29.63
CA LYS A 35 -10.16 -30.78 30.52
C LYS A 35 -8.83 -29.99 30.51
N GLY A 36 -7.81 -30.43 29.78
CA GLY A 36 -6.49 -29.81 29.83
C GLY A 36 -5.64 -30.03 28.59
N ALA A 37 -4.47 -29.41 28.62
CA ALA A 37 -3.37 -29.67 27.70
C ALA A 37 -2.95 -31.15 27.78
N THR A 38 -2.18 -31.57 26.78
CA THR A 38 -1.76 -32.96 26.58
C THR A 38 -0.27 -32.99 26.27
N ARG A 39 0.32 -34.19 26.34
CA ARG A 39 1.73 -34.41 25.96
C ARG A 39 1.99 -33.90 24.54
N ILE A 40 3.03 -33.09 24.40
CA ILE A 40 3.52 -32.56 23.12
C ILE A 40 3.95 -33.68 22.17
N GLY A 41 3.84 -33.47 20.87
CA GLY A 41 4.32 -34.40 19.84
C GLY A 41 3.47 -35.65 19.64
N ARG A 42 2.26 -35.70 20.22
CA ARG A 42 1.37 -36.88 20.11
C ARG A 42 0.60 -36.94 18.79
N TRP A 43 0.33 -35.79 18.17
CA TRP A 43 -0.35 -35.69 16.86
C TRP A 43 0.65 -35.64 15.73
N ARG A 44 0.17 -35.77 14.48
CA ARG A 44 1.04 -35.62 13.31
C ARG A 44 1.55 -34.19 13.19
N GLU A 45 2.77 -34.09 12.70
CA GLU A 45 3.42 -32.83 12.38
C GLU A 45 2.78 -32.15 11.16
N THR A 46 2.94 -30.83 11.11
CA THR A 46 2.63 -30.01 9.94
C THR A 46 3.88 -29.24 9.59
N GLY A 47 4.53 -29.59 8.48
CA GLY A 47 5.78 -28.94 8.05
C GLY A 47 6.93 -29.08 9.07
N GLY A 48 6.99 -30.21 9.77
CA GLY A 48 8.00 -30.47 10.82
C GLY A 48 7.64 -29.93 12.21
N PHE A 49 6.49 -29.27 12.37
CA PHE A 49 6.04 -28.75 13.66
C PHE A 49 4.87 -29.55 14.23
N TYR A 50 4.98 -29.93 15.49
CA TYR A 50 3.92 -30.56 16.27
C TYR A 50 3.10 -29.53 17.03
N ASP A 51 1.82 -29.82 17.26
CA ASP A 51 0.92 -29.03 18.09
C ASP A 51 0.77 -27.56 17.64
N LEU A 52 0.91 -27.27 16.34
CA LEU A 52 0.64 -25.93 15.79
C LEU A 52 -0.83 -25.50 15.93
N PHE A 53 -1.73 -26.47 16.04
CA PHE A 53 -3.16 -26.28 16.13
C PHE A 53 -3.70 -26.96 17.40
N GLY A 54 -4.36 -26.21 18.27
CA GLY A 54 -4.85 -26.73 19.54
C GLY A 54 -3.75 -26.98 20.56
N ASN A 55 -4.00 -27.88 21.51
CA ASN A 55 -3.22 -28.03 22.74
C ASN A 55 -3.22 -26.74 23.57
N VAL A 56 -2.29 -25.83 23.34
CA VAL A 56 -2.28 -24.50 23.94
C VAL A 56 -2.08 -23.46 22.85
N GLN A 57 -2.71 -22.30 23.01
CA GLN A 57 -2.42 -21.17 22.13
C GLN A 57 -1.03 -20.62 22.48
N GLU A 58 -0.28 -20.21 21.48
CA GLU A 58 1.12 -19.82 21.65
C GLU A 58 1.27 -18.31 21.56
N LEU A 59 1.92 -17.70 22.56
CA LEU A 59 2.25 -16.28 22.55
C LEU A 59 3.18 -15.94 21.39
N ASN A 60 2.93 -14.80 20.78
CA ASN A 60 3.79 -14.17 19.79
C ASN A 60 4.38 -12.87 20.38
N SER A 61 5.53 -12.44 19.89
CA SER A 61 6.18 -11.18 20.27
C SER A 61 5.41 -9.93 19.83
N HIS A 62 4.40 -10.08 18.99
CA HIS A 62 3.62 -8.97 18.44
C HIS A 62 2.41 -8.64 19.32
N LEU A 63 2.13 -7.34 19.46
CA LEU A 63 0.90 -6.84 20.06
C LEU A 63 -0.32 -7.17 19.19
N PHE A 64 -1.48 -7.29 19.82
CA PHE A 64 -2.73 -7.58 19.15
C PHE A 64 -3.25 -6.32 18.45
N VAL A 65 -2.92 -6.20 17.16
CA VAL A 65 -3.42 -5.12 16.31
C VAL A 65 -4.46 -5.63 15.32
N ALA A 66 -5.51 -4.84 15.09
CA ALA A 66 -6.35 -5.00 13.92
C ALA A 66 -5.47 -4.93 12.66
N GLU A 67 -5.82 -5.66 11.59
CA GLU A 67 -4.97 -5.75 10.38
C GLU A 67 -4.65 -4.39 9.73
N MET A 68 -5.41 -3.35 10.07
CA MET A 68 -5.06 -1.97 9.81
C MET A 68 -4.23 -1.45 10.99
N ILE A 69 -2.95 -1.15 10.75
CA ILE A 69 -1.98 -0.57 11.72
C ILE A 69 -2.47 0.79 12.30
N GLN A 70 -3.66 1.24 11.92
CA GLN A 70 -4.35 2.45 12.38
C GLN A 70 -5.41 2.18 13.48
N GLY A 71 -5.49 0.96 14.03
CA GLY A 71 -6.39 0.61 15.14
C GLY A 71 -5.77 0.77 16.53
N LYS A 72 -6.61 0.78 17.57
CA LYS A 72 -6.15 0.68 18.97
C LYS A 72 -5.34 -0.61 19.13
N VAL A 73 -4.18 -0.48 19.77
CA VAL A 73 -3.28 -1.61 20.04
C VAL A 73 -3.78 -2.34 21.28
N GLY A 74 -4.05 -3.64 21.13
CA GLY A 74 -4.37 -4.54 22.24
C GLY A 74 -3.12 -5.11 22.90
N ALA A 75 -3.32 -6.06 23.80
CA ALA A 75 -2.29 -6.74 24.58
C ALA A 75 -1.48 -7.75 23.74
N LEU A 76 -1.01 -8.85 24.32
CA LEU A 76 -0.24 -9.87 23.58
C LEU A 76 -1.14 -10.65 22.62
N SER A 77 -0.62 -11.00 21.44
CA SER A 77 -1.32 -11.89 20.52
C SER A 77 -0.90 -13.34 20.72
N ALA A 78 -1.87 -14.25 20.71
CA ALA A 78 -1.64 -15.69 20.64
C ALA A 78 -2.21 -16.31 19.35
N ARG A 79 -1.61 -17.45 18.94
CA ARG A 79 -1.92 -18.21 17.72
C ARG A 79 -2.20 -19.69 18.01
N GLY A 80 -2.69 -20.42 17.01
CA GLY A 80 -2.86 -21.89 17.06
C GLY A 80 -4.12 -22.39 17.76
N GLY A 81 -4.69 -21.61 18.67
CA GLY A 81 -5.85 -22.02 19.47
C GLY A 81 -5.47 -23.06 20.53
N SER A 82 -6.43 -23.47 21.35
CA SER A 82 -6.18 -24.28 22.56
C SER A 82 -7.07 -25.53 22.62
N PHE A 83 -6.83 -26.37 23.63
CA PHE A 83 -7.68 -27.52 23.95
C PHE A 83 -9.13 -27.13 24.29
N ARG A 84 -9.45 -25.84 24.49
CA ARG A 84 -10.83 -25.37 24.70
C ARG A 84 -11.54 -24.96 23.41
N ASP A 85 -10.78 -24.72 22.35
CA ASP A 85 -11.31 -24.22 21.09
C ASP A 85 -11.93 -25.33 20.26
N HIS A 86 -13.00 -25.00 19.53
CA HIS A 86 -13.72 -25.97 18.71
C HIS A 86 -13.02 -26.18 17.37
N ALA A 87 -12.95 -27.42 16.91
CA ALA A 87 -12.32 -27.82 15.65
C ALA A 87 -12.82 -27.01 14.43
N ARG A 88 -14.07 -26.55 14.47
CA ARG A 88 -14.69 -25.73 13.40
C ARG A 88 -14.18 -24.29 13.32
N THR A 89 -13.62 -23.75 14.40
CA THR A 89 -13.15 -22.35 14.46
C THR A 89 -11.64 -22.22 14.25
N ILE A 90 -10.91 -23.34 14.32
CA ILE A 90 -9.46 -23.38 14.15
C ILE A 90 -9.09 -23.16 12.69
N ARG A 91 -8.17 -22.21 12.49
CA ARG A 91 -7.62 -21.81 11.19
C ARG A 91 -6.21 -21.24 11.39
N SER A 92 -5.39 -21.25 10.34
CA SER A 92 -4.02 -20.73 10.35
C SER A 92 -3.95 -19.23 10.64
N SER A 93 -5.01 -18.50 10.28
CA SER A 93 -5.17 -17.07 10.59
C SER A 93 -5.79 -16.79 11.96
N PHE A 94 -6.09 -17.82 12.76
CA PHE A 94 -6.74 -17.63 14.05
C PHE A 94 -5.81 -16.84 14.98
N ARG A 95 -6.32 -15.74 15.52
CA ARG A 95 -5.63 -14.83 16.43
C ARG A 95 -6.53 -14.61 17.63
N ARG A 96 -5.93 -14.60 18.82
CA ARG A 96 -6.59 -14.21 20.06
C ARG A 96 -5.73 -13.20 20.80
N GLU A 97 -6.38 -12.22 21.42
CA GLU A 97 -5.74 -11.34 22.38
C GLU A 97 -5.65 -12.04 23.74
N VAL A 98 -4.48 -11.99 24.36
CA VAL A 98 -4.23 -12.52 25.70
C VAL A 98 -4.10 -11.35 26.65
N GLU A 99 -5.02 -11.31 27.60
CA GLU A 99 -4.96 -10.37 28.72
C GLU A 99 -3.71 -10.64 29.56
N ILE A 100 -2.90 -9.60 29.81
CA ILE A 100 -1.66 -9.69 30.58
C ILE A 100 -1.94 -9.45 32.07
N TYR A 101 -2.90 -8.56 32.36
CA TYR A 101 -3.28 -8.16 33.70
C TYR A 101 -4.78 -8.14 33.84
N LYS A 102 -5.29 -8.57 34.99
CA LYS A 102 -6.71 -8.54 35.31
C LYS A 102 -6.96 -7.87 36.67
N PRO A 103 -8.09 -7.20 36.85
CA PRO A 103 -8.48 -6.74 38.17
C PRO A 103 -8.78 -7.94 39.08
N LYS A 104 -8.30 -7.86 40.30
CA LYS A 104 -8.78 -8.65 41.43
C LYS A 104 -9.81 -7.79 42.13
N GLU A 105 -11.07 -8.23 42.10
CA GLU A 105 -12.16 -7.54 42.76
C GLU A 105 -12.31 -8.03 44.21
N ASN A 106 -12.70 -7.12 45.09
CA ASN A 106 -13.18 -7.42 46.43
C ASN A 106 -14.62 -7.97 46.38
N ARG A 107 -15.12 -8.44 47.53
CA ARG A 107 -16.49 -9.00 47.63
C ARG A 107 -17.60 -8.01 47.26
N ASP A 108 -17.30 -6.71 47.30
CA ASP A 108 -18.19 -5.61 46.96
C ASP A 108 -18.09 -5.18 45.48
N GLY A 109 -17.27 -5.87 44.67
CA GLY A 109 -17.06 -5.54 43.25
C GLY A 109 -16.10 -4.37 43.01
N THR A 110 -15.46 -3.83 44.06
CA THR A 110 -14.41 -2.81 43.90
C THR A 110 -13.08 -3.43 43.52
N ILE A 111 -12.29 -2.75 42.68
CA ILE A 111 -10.97 -3.24 42.26
C ILE A 111 -10.00 -3.07 43.44
N ASP A 112 -9.57 -4.20 44.03
CA ASP A 112 -8.55 -4.27 45.08
C ASP A 112 -7.16 -3.99 44.50
N LYS A 113 -6.79 -4.79 43.49
CA LYS A 113 -5.48 -4.70 42.84
C LYS A 113 -5.51 -5.27 41.44
N ILE A 114 -4.59 -4.82 40.61
CA ILE A 114 -4.30 -5.43 39.32
C ILE A 114 -3.29 -6.56 39.54
N ILE A 115 -3.58 -7.76 39.01
CA ILE A 115 -2.69 -8.93 39.09
C ILE A 115 -2.35 -9.46 37.71
N GLU A 116 -1.21 -10.14 37.59
CA GLU A 116 -0.84 -10.87 36.38
C GLU A 116 -1.87 -11.96 36.06
N SER A 117 -2.29 -11.99 34.80
CA SER A 117 -3.22 -13.01 34.31
C SER A 117 -2.45 -14.29 33.99
N ARG A 118 -2.87 -15.40 34.59
CA ARG A 118 -2.36 -16.74 34.28
C ARG A 118 -3.42 -17.52 33.52
N SER A 119 -3.02 -18.09 32.39
CA SER A 119 -3.90 -18.85 31.50
C SER A 119 -3.40 -20.28 31.36
N SER A 120 -4.25 -21.26 31.68
CA SER A 120 -3.94 -22.68 31.46
C SER A 120 -4.03 -23.09 29.99
N THR A 121 -4.53 -22.20 29.11
CA THR A 121 -4.63 -22.45 27.68
C THR A 121 -3.53 -21.76 26.88
N THR A 122 -2.66 -20.96 27.51
CA THR A 122 -1.61 -20.19 26.84
C THR A 122 -0.23 -20.77 27.16
N GLY A 123 0.56 -21.03 26.13
CA GLY A 123 1.95 -21.47 26.23
C GLY A 123 2.90 -20.65 25.36
N ILE A 124 4.10 -21.16 25.18
CA ILE A 124 5.17 -20.54 24.37
C ILE A 124 5.79 -21.58 23.44
N ARG A 125 6.27 -21.11 22.30
CA ARG A 125 7.16 -21.86 21.41
C ARG A 125 8.38 -20.99 21.12
N LEU A 126 9.56 -21.55 21.33
CA LEU A 126 10.80 -20.85 21.05
C LEU A 126 11.04 -20.82 19.55
N ALA A 127 11.35 -19.64 19.03
CA ALA A 127 11.84 -19.44 17.68
C ALA A 127 13.26 -18.87 17.77
N ILE A 128 14.23 -19.62 17.27
CA ILE A 128 15.63 -19.18 17.18
C ILE A 128 15.89 -18.95 15.69
N GLY A 129 16.03 -17.69 15.32
CA GLY A 129 16.41 -17.30 13.96
C GLY A 129 17.93 -17.23 13.83
N ALA A 130 18.47 -17.85 12.79
CA ALA A 130 19.79 -17.53 12.29
C ALA A 130 19.62 -16.87 10.92
N LEU A 131 20.45 -15.86 10.61
CA LEU A 131 20.53 -15.30 9.26
C LEU A 131 21.22 -16.33 8.35
N VAL A 132 20.48 -17.33 7.91
CA VAL A 132 20.95 -18.26 6.90
C VAL A 132 20.65 -17.63 5.55
N SER A 133 21.62 -16.87 5.03
CA SER A 133 21.66 -16.51 3.61
C SER A 133 22.56 -17.51 2.90
N PRO A 134 22.02 -18.64 2.39
CA PRO A 134 22.83 -19.72 1.84
C PRO A 134 23.63 -19.28 0.61
N SER A 135 23.19 -18.22 -0.08
CA SER A 135 23.95 -17.54 -1.12
C SER A 135 23.37 -16.16 -1.44
N PRO A 136 24.15 -15.26 -2.09
CA PRO A 136 23.63 -14.03 -2.66
C PRO A 136 22.44 -14.26 -3.61
N ARG A 137 22.49 -15.33 -4.43
CA ARG A 137 21.39 -15.71 -5.34
C ARG A 137 20.07 -15.97 -4.61
N PHE A 138 20.12 -16.61 -3.45
CA PHE A 138 18.93 -16.84 -2.63
C PHE A 138 18.35 -15.52 -2.12
N SER A 139 19.21 -14.57 -1.73
CA SER A 139 18.77 -13.23 -1.30
C SER A 139 18.11 -12.46 -2.45
N ASP A 140 18.69 -12.53 -3.65
CA ASP A 140 18.12 -11.90 -4.85
C ASP A 140 16.77 -12.52 -5.24
N GLN A 141 16.65 -13.85 -5.11
CA GLN A 141 15.40 -14.56 -5.35
C GLN A 141 14.31 -14.16 -4.35
N VAL A 142 14.61 -14.19 -3.05
CA VAL A 142 13.65 -13.76 -2.00
C VAL A 142 13.24 -12.31 -2.21
N LYS A 143 14.17 -11.45 -2.60
CA LYS A 143 13.90 -10.04 -2.93
C LYS A 143 12.98 -9.90 -4.15
N ALA A 144 13.23 -10.65 -5.22
CA ALA A 144 12.37 -10.66 -6.40
C ALA A 144 10.96 -11.19 -6.10
N GLU A 145 10.85 -12.25 -5.28
CA GLU A 145 9.58 -12.80 -4.82
C GLU A 145 8.81 -11.80 -3.95
N TYR A 146 9.50 -11.10 -3.05
CA TYR A 146 8.90 -10.06 -2.22
C TYR A 146 8.46 -8.84 -3.04
N ASP A 147 9.27 -8.37 -3.99
CA ASP A 147 8.93 -7.29 -4.91
C ASP A 147 7.70 -7.64 -5.76
N HIS A 148 7.60 -8.90 -6.19
CA HIS A 148 6.42 -9.42 -6.89
C HIS A 148 5.19 -9.46 -5.96
N TYR A 149 5.34 -9.96 -4.73
CA TYR A 149 4.27 -9.96 -3.72
C TYR A 149 3.78 -8.54 -3.43
N GLU A 150 4.68 -7.57 -3.28
CA GLU A 150 4.36 -6.17 -3.00
C GLU A 150 3.52 -5.56 -4.14
N LYS A 151 3.98 -5.74 -5.37
CA LYS A 151 3.33 -5.18 -6.57
C LYS A 151 2.01 -5.86 -6.93
N ALA A 152 1.89 -7.18 -6.70
CA ALA A 152 0.72 -7.95 -7.10
C ALA A 152 -0.31 -8.11 -5.98
N VAL A 153 0.11 -8.69 -4.85
CA VAL A 153 -0.81 -9.11 -3.79
C VAL A 153 -1.01 -7.99 -2.79
N ARG A 154 0.09 -7.45 -2.23
CA ARG A 154 0.02 -6.41 -1.20
C ARG A 154 -0.69 -5.16 -1.70
N ALA A 155 -0.41 -4.70 -2.92
CA ALA A 155 -1.07 -3.55 -3.55
C ALA A 155 -2.61 -3.67 -3.59
N THR A 156 -3.16 -4.90 -3.65
CA THR A 156 -4.62 -5.13 -3.64
C THR A 156 -5.22 -5.21 -2.24
N THR A 157 -4.39 -5.42 -1.21
CA THR A 157 -4.84 -5.44 0.19
C THR A 157 -5.17 -4.03 0.70
N PRO A 158 -6.10 -3.87 1.66
CA PRO A 158 -6.36 -2.60 2.31
C PRO A 158 -5.09 -1.93 2.87
N ALA A 159 -4.14 -2.73 3.38
CA ALA A 159 -2.85 -2.24 3.87
C ALA A 159 -1.95 -1.71 2.74
N GLY A 160 -1.81 -2.41 1.61
CA GLY A 160 -1.05 -1.87 0.47
C GLY A 160 -1.70 -0.64 -0.17
N LYS A 161 -3.04 -0.61 -0.24
CA LYS A 161 -3.80 0.58 -0.65
C LYS A 161 -3.64 1.76 0.31
N SER A 162 -3.28 1.52 1.57
CA SER A 162 -3.05 2.60 2.56
C SER A 162 -1.68 3.26 2.48
N ILE A 163 -0.73 2.65 1.78
CA ILE A 163 0.66 3.14 1.63
C ILE A 163 0.86 3.85 0.27
N SER A 164 -0.09 3.74 -0.67
CA SER A 164 -0.08 4.53 -1.91
C SER A 164 -0.32 6.02 -1.63
N ASP A 165 0.32 6.90 -2.43
CA ASP A 165 0.23 8.36 -2.29
C ASP A 165 -1.24 8.81 -2.11
N ALA A 166 -1.51 9.55 -1.01
CA ALA A 166 -2.87 9.87 -0.56
C ALA A 166 -3.75 10.55 -1.64
N LEU A 167 -3.12 11.27 -2.57
CA LEU A 167 -3.76 11.91 -3.72
C LEU A 167 -4.29 10.91 -4.75
N VAL A 168 -3.54 9.84 -5.04
CA VAL A 168 -3.98 8.79 -5.98
C VAL A 168 -5.12 8.00 -5.36
N ARG A 169 -5.03 7.72 -4.05
CA ARG A 169 -6.08 7.06 -3.28
C ARG A 169 -7.38 7.87 -3.25
N GLY A 170 -7.28 9.18 -2.97
CA GLY A 170 -8.43 10.07 -3.01
C GLY A 170 -9.11 10.10 -4.39
N SER A 171 -8.36 10.03 -5.49
CA SER A 171 -8.96 9.98 -6.83
C SER A 171 -9.79 8.71 -7.07
N ASP A 172 -9.31 7.55 -6.63
CA ASP A 172 -10.02 6.29 -6.84
C ASP A 172 -11.23 6.14 -5.90
N ASP A 173 -11.11 6.57 -4.64
CA ASP A 173 -12.23 6.60 -3.69
C ASP A 173 -13.36 7.54 -4.18
N LEU A 174 -13.00 8.69 -4.79
CA LEU A 174 -13.98 9.60 -5.40
C LEU A 174 -14.65 9.01 -6.65
N LYS A 175 -13.95 8.20 -7.46
CA LYS A 175 -14.57 7.48 -8.59
C LYS A 175 -15.56 6.44 -8.10
N GLU A 176 -15.25 5.73 -7.02
CA GLU A 176 -16.17 4.76 -6.42
C GLU A 176 -17.41 5.44 -5.80
N ALA A 177 -17.21 6.58 -5.12
CA ALA A 177 -18.30 7.42 -4.65
C ALA A 177 -19.17 7.92 -5.82
N SER A 178 -18.56 8.38 -6.92
CA SER A 178 -19.28 8.83 -8.13
C SER A 178 -20.17 7.72 -8.69
N ARG A 179 -19.65 6.50 -8.82
CA ARG A 179 -20.41 5.32 -9.30
C ARG A 179 -21.54 4.94 -8.37
N THR A 180 -21.36 5.13 -7.06
CA THR A 180 -22.40 4.84 -6.07
C THR A 180 -23.51 5.88 -6.14
N ILE A 181 -23.18 7.15 -6.32
CA ILE A 181 -24.18 8.21 -6.52
C ILE A 181 -24.96 8.00 -7.83
N GLU A 182 -24.30 7.61 -8.92
CA GLU A 182 -25.01 7.29 -10.18
C GLU A 182 -25.98 6.10 -10.03
N ARG A 183 -25.61 5.08 -9.26
CA ARG A 183 -26.52 3.98 -8.91
C ARG A 183 -27.72 4.46 -8.08
N LEU A 184 -27.47 5.34 -7.10
CA LEU A 184 -28.54 5.93 -6.29
C LEU A 184 -29.48 6.78 -7.15
N LYS A 185 -28.98 7.59 -8.09
CA LYS A 185 -29.79 8.35 -9.05
C LYS A 185 -30.69 7.48 -9.91
N LYS A 186 -30.16 6.38 -10.44
CA LYS A 186 -30.94 5.47 -11.29
C LYS A 186 -32.13 4.91 -10.50
N ARG A 187 -31.87 4.49 -9.26
CA ARG A 187 -32.89 4.00 -8.33
C ARG A 187 -33.86 5.11 -7.91
N ASP A 188 -33.39 6.34 -7.74
CA ASP A 188 -34.19 7.55 -7.48
C ASP A 188 -35.20 7.79 -8.62
N ALA A 189 -34.74 7.74 -9.86
CA ALA A 189 -35.58 7.92 -11.05
C ALA A 189 -36.62 6.80 -11.24
N GLU A 190 -36.30 5.56 -10.87
CA GLU A 190 -37.22 4.42 -10.89
C GLU A 190 -38.34 4.58 -9.84
N LEU A 191 -37.99 4.94 -8.59
CA LEU A 191 -38.94 5.20 -7.50
C LEU A 191 -39.88 6.38 -7.80
N SER A 192 -39.39 7.44 -8.43
CA SER A 192 -40.21 8.58 -8.85
C SER A 192 -41.30 8.18 -9.84
N LYS A 193 -40.96 7.34 -10.84
CA LYS A 193 -41.92 6.80 -11.81
C LYS A 193 -42.98 5.94 -11.14
N GLU A 194 -42.58 5.08 -10.20
CA GLU A 194 -43.51 4.23 -9.45
C GLU A 194 -44.49 5.06 -8.61
N LEU A 195 -44.03 6.11 -7.94
CA LEU A 195 -44.89 7.01 -7.14
C LEU A 195 -45.90 7.78 -8.01
N VAL A 196 -45.51 8.23 -9.20
CA VAL A 196 -46.43 8.88 -10.15
C VAL A 196 -47.47 7.87 -10.66
N ALA A 197 -47.05 6.68 -11.07
CA ALA A 197 -47.96 5.63 -11.53
C ALA A 197 -48.94 5.16 -10.43
N LEU A 198 -48.49 5.12 -9.17
CA LEU A 198 -49.33 4.83 -8.02
C LEU A 198 -50.37 5.93 -7.78
N LYS A 199 -49.98 7.20 -7.95
CA LYS A 199 -50.89 8.35 -7.81
C LYS A 199 -51.92 8.39 -8.94
N GLU A 200 -51.51 8.09 -10.17
CA GLU A 200 -52.40 8.00 -11.34
C GLU A 200 -53.42 6.86 -11.20
N ARG A 201 -53.00 5.67 -10.77
CA ARG A 201 -53.92 4.57 -10.44
C ARG A 201 -54.90 4.92 -9.32
N ALA A 202 -54.45 5.64 -8.30
CA ALA A 202 -55.32 6.10 -7.22
C ALA A 202 -56.38 7.11 -7.70
N THR A 203 -56.12 7.83 -8.80
CA THR A 203 -57.09 8.77 -9.40
C THR A 203 -58.13 8.12 -10.31
N GLU A 204 -57.96 6.87 -10.71
CA GLU A 204 -58.93 6.12 -11.54
C GLU A 204 -60.01 5.40 -10.70
N LEU A 205 -59.92 5.46 -9.36
CA LEU A 205 -60.86 4.81 -8.46
C LEU A 205 -62.24 5.52 -8.39
N PRO A 206 -63.35 4.76 -8.21
CA PRO A 206 -64.69 5.32 -8.11
C PRO A 206 -64.84 6.37 -6.98
N PRO A 207 -65.71 7.40 -7.13
CA PRO A 207 -65.87 8.49 -6.16
C PRO A 207 -66.16 8.04 -4.72
N LEU A 208 -67.03 7.02 -4.56
CA LEU A 208 -67.38 6.42 -3.26
C LEU A 208 -66.19 5.80 -2.50
N VAL A 209 -65.15 5.38 -3.23
CA VAL A 209 -63.94 4.76 -2.66
C VAL A 209 -62.89 5.82 -2.33
N ARG A 210 -62.83 6.90 -3.12
CA ARG A 210 -61.93 8.06 -2.92
C ARG A 210 -62.19 8.80 -1.60
N ASP A 211 -63.43 8.84 -1.13
CA ASP A 211 -63.79 9.56 0.10
C ASP A 211 -63.56 8.75 1.38
N SER A 212 -63.20 7.47 1.26
CA SER A 212 -62.87 6.60 2.39
C SER A 212 -61.64 7.10 3.15
N GLU A 213 -61.69 6.97 4.47
CA GLU A 213 -60.66 7.47 5.39
C GLU A 213 -59.29 6.82 5.14
N GLY A 214 -59.28 5.54 4.77
CA GLY A 214 -58.06 4.81 4.39
C GLY A 214 -57.36 5.33 3.13
N LEU A 215 -58.11 5.91 2.17
CA LEU A 215 -57.52 6.48 0.96
C LEU A 215 -56.95 7.88 1.20
N LYS A 216 -57.57 8.65 2.10
CA LYS A 216 -57.04 9.95 2.56
C LYS A 216 -55.71 9.79 3.30
N ASP A 217 -55.56 8.76 4.13
CA ASP A 217 -54.29 8.43 4.78
C ASP A 217 -53.22 7.90 3.80
N ALA A 218 -53.62 7.16 2.76
CA ALA A 218 -52.72 6.78 1.68
C ALA A 218 -52.19 8.01 0.92
N TYR A 219 -53.03 9.00 0.62
CA TYR A 219 -52.60 10.25 -0.01
C TYR A 219 -51.64 11.07 0.88
N ARG A 220 -51.91 11.19 2.18
CA ARG A 220 -50.99 11.83 3.13
C ARG A 220 -49.64 11.13 3.18
N THR A 221 -49.66 9.80 3.17
CA THR A 221 -48.44 8.99 3.14
C THR A 221 -47.66 9.22 1.84
N ILE A 222 -48.33 9.25 0.68
CA ILE A 222 -47.71 9.55 -0.61
C ILE A 222 -47.10 10.96 -0.63
N ASP A 223 -47.79 11.98 -0.12
CA ASP A 223 -47.24 13.35 -0.06
C ASP A 223 -46.06 13.45 0.91
N THR A 224 -46.11 12.75 2.06
CA THR A 224 -44.97 12.68 2.99
C THR A 224 -43.76 12.00 2.34
N LEU A 225 -44.00 10.90 1.61
CA LEU A 225 -42.97 10.21 0.84
C LEU A 225 -42.42 11.09 -0.29
N LYS A 226 -43.25 11.89 -0.96
CA LYS A 226 -42.84 12.82 -2.01
C LYS A 226 -41.96 13.94 -1.47
N THR A 227 -42.28 14.49 -0.29
CA THR A 227 -41.44 15.51 0.37
C THR A 227 -40.08 14.95 0.77
N ARG A 228 -40.05 13.77 1.42
CA ARG A 228 -38.79 13.07 1.74
C ARG A 228 -37.98 12.72 0.50
N TYR A 229 -38.65 12.35 -0.59
CA TYR A 229 -38.02 12.10 -1.88
C TYR A 229 -37.34 13.36 -2.43
N THR A 230 -38.01 14.51 -2.44
CA THR A 230 -37.40 15.79 -2.89
C THR A 230 -36.21 16.23 -2.05
N GLU A 231 -36.23 15.98 -0.74
CA GLU A 231 -35.10 16.25 0.16
C GLU A 231 -33.91 15.35 -0.18
N SER A 232 -34.14 14.04 -0.35
CA SER A 232 -33.12 13.06 -0.77
C SER A 232 -32.49 13.43 -2.12
N SER A 233 -33.28 13.79 -3.14
CA SER A 233 -32.73 14.21 -4.44
C SER A 233 -31.89 15.49 -4.33
N ARG A 234 -32.25 16.42 -3.43
CA ARG A 234 -31.46 17.64 -3.17
C ARG A 234 -30.12 17.31 -2.49
N GLU A 235 -30.12 16.42 -1.51
CA GLU A 235 -28.90 15.95 -0.84
C GLU A 235 -27.95 15.23 -1.81
N ILE A 236 -28.49 14.36 -2.67
CA ILE A 236 -27.74 13.68 -3.73
C ILE A 236 -27.03 14.71 -4.63
N ARG A 237 -27.71 15.78 -5.03
CA ARG A 237 -27.13 16.84 -5.87
C ARG A 237 -25.99 17.58 -5.16
N ILE A 238 -26.16 17.94 -3.90
CA ILE A 238 -25.12 18.62 -3.10
C ILE A 238 -23.87 17.73 -2.98
N LEU A 239 -24.05 16.43 -2.72
CA LEU A 239 -22.96 15.47 -2.66
C LEU A 239 -22.23 15.35 -4.01
N GLN A 240 -22.94 15.39 -5.15
CA GLN A 240 -22.30 15.40 -6.47
C GLN A 240 -21.45 16.64 -6.71
N GLU A 241 -21.97 17.83 -6.39
CA GLU A 241 -21.23 19.08 -6.56
C GLU A 241 -19.97 19.10 -5.68
N ALA A 242 -20.07 18.61 -4.44
CA ALA A 242 -18.93 18.43 -3.54
C ALA A 242 -17.91 17.42 -4.08
N LEU A 243 -18.37 16.31 -4.66
CA LEU A 243 -17.51 15.26 -5.23
C LEU A 243 -16.75 15.73 -6.46
N ILE A 244 -17.43 16.46 -7.37
CA ILE A 244 -16.81 17.09 -8.55
C ILE A 244 -15.77 18.13 -8.10
N SER A 245 -16.08 18.92 -7.08
CA SER A 245 -15.14 19.89 -6.50
C SER A 245 -13.91 19.20 -5.88
N ALA A 246 -14.13 18.11 -5.16
CA ALA A 246 -13.05 17.31 -4.57
C ALA A 246 -12.17 16.64 -5.64
N ASP A 247 -12.76 16.08 -6.70
CA ASP A 247 -12.02 15.47 -7.81
C ASP A 247 -11.15 16.53 -8.50
N LYS A 248 -11.71 17.70 -8.83
CA LYS A 248 -10.95 18.81 -9.41
C LYS A 248 -9.73 19.20 -8.56
N LYS A 249 -9.90 19.29 -7.23
CA LYS A 249 -8.79 19.60 -6.31
C LYS A 249 -7.73 18.50 -6.27
N ILE A 250 -8.14 17.23 -6.31
CA ILE A 250 -7.21 16.10 -6.36
C ILE A 250 -6.46 16.06 -7.69
N GLN A 251 -7.14 16.25 -8.82
CA GLN A 251 -6.48 16.31 -10.13
C GLN A 251 -5.47 17.48 -10.20
N GLU A 252 -5.80 18.63 -9.61
CA GLU A 252 -4.87 19.76 -9.49
C GLU A 252 -3.67 19.41 -8.60
N GLY A 253 -3.89 18.78 -7.45
CA GLY A 253 -2.81 18.31 -6.57
C GLY A 253 -1.88 17.31 -7.27
N ILE A 254 -2.45 16.34 -8.00
CA ILE A 254 -1.68 15.38 -8.80
C ILE A 254 -0.85 16.11 -9.86
N ARG A 255 -1.44 17.08 -10.57
CA ARG A 255 -0.75 17.89 -11.58
C ARG A 255 0.43 18.65 -10.97
N GLN A 256 0.24 19.30 -9.83
CA GLN A 256 1.29 20.05 -9.14
C GLN A 256 2.43 19.14 -8.69
N VAL A 257 2.12 18.00 -8.09
CA VAL A 257 3.13 17.02 -7.65
C VAL A 257 3.89 16.44 -8.84
N CYS A 258 3.20 16.08 -9.93
CA CYS A 258 3.85 15.60 -11.15
C CYS A 258 4.76 16.67 -11.75
N SER A 259 4.33 17.93 -11.80
CA SER A 259 5.15 19.05 -12.27
C SER A 259 6.40 19.24 -11.42
N TYR A 260 6.26 19.23 -10.09
CA TYR A 260 7.40 19.37 -9.17
C TYR A 260 8.38 18.20 -9.31
N LEU A 261 7.89 16.97 -9.32
CA LEU A 261 8.72 15.78 -9.40
C LEU A 261 9.42 15.65 -10.76
N THR A 262 8.78 16.06 -11.86
CA THR A 262 9.43 16.11 -13.18
C THR A 262 10.52 17.18 -13.25
N GLU A 263 10.29 18.37 -12.69
CA GLU A 263 11.32 19.42 -12.54
C GLU A 263 12.50 18.91 -11.69
N LEU A 264 12.20 18.22 -10.58
CA LEU A 264 13.21 17.63 -9.69
C LEU A 264 13.99 16.50 -10.36
N ALA A 265 13.33 15.66 -11.17
CA ALA A 265 13.98 14.61 -11.94
C ALA A 265 14.97 15.21 -12.96
N LEU A 266 14.56 16.27 -13.67
CA LEU A 266 15.43 16.99 -14.60
C LEU A 266 16.64 17.62 -13.87
N PHE A 267 16.42 18.24 -12.72
CA PHE A 267 17.51 18.77 -11.89
C PHE A 267 18.50 17.67 -11.52
N ARG A 268 18.01 16.53 -11.00
CA ARG A 268 18.86 15.43 -10.53
C ARG A 268 19.69 14.80 -11.65
N ILE A 269 19.10 14.53 -12.83
CA ILE A 269 19.86 13.96 -13.95
C ILE A 269 20.94 14.92 -14.48
N LYS A 270 20.64 16.23 -14.53
CA LYS A 270 21.61 17.26 -14.93
C LYS A 270 22.75 17.39 -13.91
N SER A 271 22.44 17.51 -12.63
CA SER A 271 23.44 17.66 -11.56
C SER A 271 24.30 16.40 -11.40
N GLY A 272 23.70 15.21 -11.58
CA GLY A 272 24.43 13.95 -11.66
C GLY A 272 25.39 13.92 -12.85
N GLY A 273 24.92 14.28 -14.04
CA GLY A 273 25.74 14.37 -15.25
C GLY A 273 26.90 15.38 -15.13
N TYR A 274 26.67 16.53 -14.51
CA TYR A 274 27.71 17.52 -14.24
C TYR A 274 28.78 16.97 -13.28
N SER A 275 28.36 16.37 -12.17
CA SER A 275 29.26 15.80 -11.15
C SER A 275 30.08 14.63 -11.71
N TYR A 276 29.47 13.80 -12.56
CA TYR A 276 30.15 12.75 -13.32
C TYR A 276 31.25 13.30 -14.25
N MET A 277 30.97 14.40 -14.95
CA MET A 277 31.97 15.03 -15.82
C MET A 277 33.10 15.69 -15.03
N ALA A 278 32.79 16.28 -13.87
CA ALA A 278 33.79 16.80 -12.95
C ALA A 278 34.70 15.68 -12.41
N SER A 279 34.14 14.54 -11.99
CA SER A 279 34.92 13.41 -11.50
C SER A 279 35.87 12.86 -12.59
N ARG A 280 35.38 12.71 -13.83
CA ARG A 280 36.24 12.32 -14.98
C ARG A 280 37.37 13.31 -15.22
N LYS A 281 37.11 14.61 -15.13
CA LYS A 281 38.14 15.66 -15.31
C LYS A 281 39.21 15.57 -14.23
N TYR A 282 38.82 15.41 -12.96
CA TYR A 282 39.75 15.29 -11.84
C TYR A 282 40.57 14.01 -11.92
N ARG A 283 39.95 12.89 -12.27
CA ARG A 283 40.64 11.61 -12.46
C ARG A 283 41.71 11.69 -13.53
N LYS A 284 41.38 12.22 -14.73
CA LYS A 284 42.35 12.45 -15.81
C LYS A 284 43.49 13.39 -15.40
N PHE A 285 43.20 14.42 -14.59
CA PHE A 285 44.24 15.33 -14.09
C PHE A 285 45.22 14.60 -13.17
N ILE A 286 44.71 13.77 -12.25
CA ILE A 286 45.54 12.99 -11.33
C ILE A 286 46.39 12.00 -12.12
N GLU A 287 45.79 11.20 -13.00
CA GLU A 287 46.47 10.21 -13.85
C GLU A 287 47.64 10.84 -14.63
N ARG A 288 47.42 12.01 -15.25
CA ARG A 288 48.45 12.70 -16.05
C ARG A 288 49.59 13.32 -15.24
N ASN A 289 49.40 13.56 -13.94
CA ASN A 289 50.36 14.33 -13.13
C ASN A 289 50.93 13.54 -11.95
N ILE A 290 50.54 12.27 -11.77
CA ILE A 290 50.93 11.47 -10.61
C ILE A 290 52.45 11.27 -10.52
N GLU A 291 53.12 11.06 -11.66
CA GLU A 291 54.58 10.95 -11.74
C GLU A 291 55.29 12.27 -11.39
N ARG A 292 54.74 13.41 -11.84
CA ARG A 292 55.25 14.75 -11.52
C ARG A 292 55.12 15.10 -10.03
N ALA A 293 54.21 14.46 -9.30
CA ALA A 293 54.07 14.64 -7.87
C ALA A 293 55.13 13.89 -7.04
N ALA A 294 55.86 12.93 -7.63
CA ALA A 294 56.98 12.28 -6.97
C ALA A 294 58.17 13.23 -6.77
N VAL A 295 58.31 14.20 -7.68
CA VAL A 295 59.46 15.14 -7.72
C VAL A 295 59.11 16.58 -7.33
N SER A 296 57.83 16.93 -7.17
CA SER A 296 57.40 18.30 -6.82
C SER A 296 56.42 18.34 -5.64
N THR A 297 56.82 18.99 -4.54
CA THR A 297 55.97 19.22 -3.37
C THR A 297 54.72 20.05 -3.70
N ALA A 298 54.86 21.03 -4.60
CA ALA A 298 53.73 21.83 -5.08
C ALA A 298 52.72 20.98 -5.87
N MET A 299 53.21 20.09 -6.74
CA MET A 299 52.35 19.16 -7.48
C MET A 299 51.69 18.14 -6.54
N LYS A 300 52.42 17.60 -5.55
CA LYS A 300 51.87 16.70 -4.53
C LYS A 300 50.71 17.34 -3.76
N ARG A 301 50.82 18.61 -3.36
CA ARG A 301 49.73 19.37 -2.74
C ARG A 301 48.53 19.52 -3.68
N ARG A 302 48.78 19.84 -4.95
CA ARG A 302 47.72 19.99 -5.96
C ARG A 302 46.98 18.69 -6.25
N ILE A 303 47.68 17.55 -6.31
CA ILE A 303 47.06 16.23 -6.43
C ILE A 303 46.16 15.94 -5.24
N ARG A 304 46.64 16.16 -4.01
CA ARG A 304 45.83 15.93 -2.80
C ARG A 304 44.55 16.77 -2.80
N GLN A 305 44.63 18.04 -3.20
CA GLN A 305 43.44 18.89 -3.37
C GLN A 305 42.49 18.36 -4.45
N THR A 306 43.02 17.90 -5.59
CA THR A 306 42.20 17.32 -6.67
C THR A 306 41.59 15.98 -6.26
N GLN A 307 42.26 15.15 -5.45
CA GLN A 307 41.70 13.92 -4.89
C GLN A 307 40.49 14.19 -4.00
N ASN A 308 40.55 15.22 -3.15
CA ASN A 308 39.40 15.64 -2.34
C ASN A 308 38.22 16.10 -3.23
N LYS A 309 38.52 16.87 -4.29
CA LYS A 309 37.50 17.30 -5.27
C LYS A 309 36.92 16.12 -6.06
N LEU A 310 37.74 15.11 -6.38
CA LEU A 310 37.30 13.87 -7.01
C LEU A 310 36.33 13.13 -6.09
N ALA A 311 36.71 12.87 -4.83
CA ALA A 311 35.86 12.19 -3.87
C ALA A 311 34.51 12.91 -3.67
N GLN A 312 34.53 14.25 -3.59
CA GLN A 312 33.30 15.04 -3.49
C GLN A 312 32.44 14.93 -4.75
N ALA A 313 33.03 15.03 -5.94
CA ALA A 313 32.31 14.87 -7.19
C ALA A 313 31.75 13.45 -7.36
N GLU A 314 32.47 12.44 -6.89
CA GLU A 314 32.04 11.04 -6.88
C GLU A 314 30.82 10.82 -5.99
N LYS A 315 30.87 11.34 -4.77
CA LYS A 315 29.73 11.32 -3.85
C LYS A 315 28.50 12.01 -4.46
N LEU A 316 28.67 13.23 -4.97
CA LEU A 316 27.55 14.01 -5.53
C LEU A 316 26.93 13.34 -6.76
N TYR A 317 27.72 12.74 -7.65
CA TYR A 317 27.14 12.04 -8.81
C TYR A 317 26.31 10.84 -8.35
N GLN A 318 26.81 10.04 -7.38
CA GLN A 318 26.11 8.86 -6.87
C GLN A 318 24.80 9.25 -6.18
N GLU A 319 24.82 10.28 -5.35
CA GLU A 319 23.64 10.81 -4.67
C GLU A 319 22.60 11.31 -5.67
N HIS A 320 23.01 12.12 -6.65
CA HIS A 320 22.09 12.65 -7.66
C HIS A 320 21.48 11.58 -8.54
N PHE A 321 22.25 10.59 -9.00
CA PHE A 321 21.71 9.51 -9.82
C PHE A 321 20.84 8.53 -9.03
N SER A 322 21.21 8.17 -7.80
CA SER A 322 20.35 7.39 -6.92
C SER A 322 19.02 8.11 -6.65
N ALA A 323 19.10 9.41 -6.36
CA ALA A 323 17.92 10.25 -6.17
C ALA A 323 17.08 10.36 -7.45
N TYR A 324 17.72 10.46 -8.62
CA TYR A 324 17.05 10.51 -9.91
C TYR A 324 16.22 9.24 -10.17
N VAL A 325 16.83 8.07 -9.99
CA VAL A 325 16.13 6.77 -10.13
C VAL A 325 14.95 6.69 -9.17
N LYS A 326 15.11 7.07 -7.90
CA LYS A 326 14.01 7.12 -6.93
C LYS A 326 12.89 8.05 -7.37
N THR A 327 13.19 9.22 -7.93
CA THR A 327 12.18 10.14 -8.46
C THR A 327 11.43 9.53 -9.63
N LEU A 328 12.12 8.89 -10.58
CA LEU A 328 11.48 8.25 -11.73
C LEU A 328 10.56 7.10 -11.29
N MET A 329 11.00 6.28 -10.34
CA MET A 329 10.18 5.21 -9.79
C MET A 329 8.93 5.76 -9.10
N LYS A 330 9.06 6.86 -8.35
CA LYS A 330 7.89 7.55 -7.76
C LYS A 330 6.96 8.12 -8.83
N LEU A 331 7.50 8.80 -9.84
CA LEU A 331 6.73 9.34 -10.96
C LEU A 331 6.00 8.24 -11.75
N GLY A 332 6.59 7.05 -11.90
CA GLY A 332 5.99 5.90 -12.58
C GLY A 332 4.66 5.43 -11.98
N GLY A 333 4.35 5.79 -10.72
CA GLY A 333 3.08 5.50 -10.07
C GLY A 333 1.94 6.49 -10.38
N TYR A 334 2.22 7.58 -11.10
CA TYR A 334 1.21 8.60 -11.43
C TYR A 334 0.61 8.38 -12.84
N PRO A 335 -0.62 8.86 -13.09
CA PRO A 335 -1.24 8.74 -14.41
C PRO A 335 -0.43 9.46 -15.49
N LYS A 336 -0.21 8.76 -16.62
CA LYS A 336 0.62 9.24 -17.74
C LYS A 336 0.24 10.64 -18.24
N VAL A 337 -1.04 10.97 -18.24
CA VAL A 337 -1.55 12.28 -18.69
C VAL A 337 -0.90 13.44 -17.92
N TYR A 338 -0.72 13.31 -16.60
CA TYR A 338 -0.10 14.35 -15.77
C TYR A 338 1.41 14.42 -15.93
N LEU A 339 2.03 13.27 -16.17
CA LEU A 339 3.46 13.16 -16.48
C LEU A 339 3.79 13.86 -17.81
N ASP A 340 3.00 13.59 -18.85
CA ASP A 340 3.13 14.20 -20.17
C ASP A 340 2.94 15.72 -20.11
N GLN A 341 1.99 16.21 -19.29
CA GLN A 341 1.81 17.64 -19.02
C GLN A 341 3.05 18.26 -18.37
N GLY A 342 3.63 17.61 -17.34
CA GLY A 342 4.85 18.07 -16.68
C GLY A 342 6.05 18.12 -17.64
N VAL A 343 6.25 17.08 -18.44
CA VAL A 343 7.30 17.04 -19.47
C VAL A 343 7.09 18.12 -20.53
N LYS A 344 5.86 18.31 -21.02
CA LYS A 344 5.54 19.37 -21.99
C LYS A 344 5.89 20.75 -21.42
N ARG A 345 5.53 21.01 -20.16
CA ARG A 345 5.87 22.27 -19.47
C ARG A 345 7.39 22.49 -19.40
N LEU A 346 8.15 21.44 -19.09
CA LEU A 346 9.62 21.51 -19.09
C LEU A 346 10.19 21.84 -20.46
N ILE A 347 9.68 21.22 -21.53
CA ILE A 347 10.09 21.52 -22.91
C ILE A 347 9.81 22.98 -23.24
N THR A 348 8.61 23.48 -22.93
CA THR A 348 8.22 24.87 -23.21
C THR A 348 9.05 25.89 -22.42
N LYS A 349 9.47 25.57 -21.18
CA LYS A 349 10.30 26.45 -20.35
C LYS A 349 11.81 26.38 -20.68
N SER A 350 12.26 25.40 -21.47
CA SER A 350 13.68 25.15 -21.65
C SER A 350 14.20 25.73 -22.95
N ASP A 351 15.00 26.79 -22.84
CA ASP A 351 15.61 27.44 -24.02
C ASP A 351 16.98 26.84 -24.39
N ASP A 352 17.58 26.03 -23.50
CA ASP A 352 18.92 25.49 -23.73
C ASP A 352 18.90 24.07 -24.33
N LYS A 353 19.66 23.89 -25.43
CA LYS A 353 19.80 22.62 -26.16
C LYS A 353 20.28 21.46 -25.27
N LYS A 354 20.99 21.74 -24.16
CA LYS A 354 21.49 20.72 -23.24
C LYS A 354 20.34 20.14 -22.41
N SER A 355 19.51 20.99 -21.80
CA SER A 355 18.32 20.59 -21.05
C SER A 355 17.34 19.85 -21.92
N LEU A 356 17.09 20.29 -23.14
CA LEU A 356 16.18 19.58 -24.06
C LEU A 356 16.62 18.13 -24.32
N ARG A 357 17.93 17.86 -24.42
CA ARG A 357 18.46 16.49 -24.55
C ARG A 357 18.24 15.68 -23.27
N PHE A 358 18.47 16.27 -22.10
CA PHE A 358 18.20 15.60 -20.82
C PHE A 358 16.71 15.34 -20.59
N ILE A 359 15.83 16.27 -20.98
CA ILE A 359 14.38 16.08 -20.93
C ILE A 359 13.96 14.93 -21.83
N LYS A 360 14.51 14.84 -23.06
CA LYS A 360 14.21 13.74 -23.98
C LYS A 360 14.61 12.38 -23.39
N LEU A 361 15.81 12.28 -22.81
CA LEU A 361 16.27 11.05 -22.16
C LEU A 361 15.43 10.72 -20.92
N MET A 362 15.16 11.71 -20.08
CA MET A 362 14.30 11.54 -18.90
C MET A 362 12.91 11.04 -19.27
N LYS A 363 12.32 11.55 -20.35
CA LYS A 363 11.03 11.08 -20.85
C LYS A 363 11.08 9.60 -21.22
N GLN A 364 12.14 9.14 -21.88
CA GLN A 364 12.31 7.72 -22.22
C GLN A 364 12.38 6.84 -20.97
N HIS A 365 13.15 7.25 -19.96
CA HIS A 365 13.22 6.52 -18.70
C HIS A 365 11.85 6.53 -17.97
N LEU A 366 11.13 7.65 -18.01
CA LEU A 366 9.80 7.77 -17.41
C LEU A 366 8.76 6.87 -18.12
N ASP A 367 8.81 6.79 -19.44
CA ASP A 367 7.97 5.87 -20.23
C ASP A 367 8.26 4.40 -19.89
N GLN A 368 9.49 4.05 -19.49
CA GLN A 368 9.82 2.72 -18.99
C GLN A 368 9.28 2.51 -17.56
N ALA A 369 9.48 3.49 -16.67
CA ALA A 369 9.02 3.43 -15.29
C ALA A 369 7.49 3.28 -15.18
N THR A 370 6.72 4.00 -16.02
CA THR A 370 5.25 3.88 -16.09
C THR A 370 4.75 2.53 -16.57
N ARG A 371 5.60 1.74 -17.26
CA ARG A 371 5.32 0.35 -17.63
C ARG A 371 5.77 -0.66 -16.57
N GLY A 372 6.19 -0.19 -15.39
CA GLY A 372 6.70 -1.02 -14.30
C GLY A 372 8.12 -1.55 -14.53
N VAL A 373 8.82 -1.08 -15.56
CA VAL A 373 10.20 -1.47 -15.87
C VAL A 373 11.16 -0.61 -15.05
N SER A 374 12.00 -1.25 -14.24
CA SER A 374 13.09 -0.58 -13.51
C SER A 374 14.42 -1.03 -14.06
N LYS A 375 15.21 -0.11 -14.61
CA LYS A 375 16.57 -0.37 -15.11
C LYS A 375 17.56 0.68 -14.59
N PRO A 376 17.83 0.73 -13.27
CA PRO A 376 18.67 1.77 -12.67
C PRO A 376 20.04 1.90 -13.34
N ASP A 377 20.75 0.80 -13.53
CA ASP A 377 22.11 0.82 -14.10
C ASP A 377 22.13 1.31 -15.55
N LEU A 378 21.12 0.90 -16.34
CA LEU A 378 20.97 1.37 -17.72
C LEU A 378 20.70 2.87 -17.76
N TRP A 379 19.75 3.37 -16.97
CA TRP A 379 19.39 4.79 -16.95
C TRP A 379 20.56 5.67 -16.51
N ILE A 380 21.36 5.19 -15.56
CA ILE A 380 22.58 5.87 -15.13
C ILE A 380 23.60 5.89 -16.27
N SER A 381 23.87 4.74 -16.90
CA SER A 381 24.80 4.65 -18.03
C SER A 381 24.39 5.55 -19.21
N GLU A 382 23.11 5.60 -19.55
CA GLU A 382 22.58 6.47 -20.61
C GLU A 382 22.73 7.95 -20.25
N ALA A 383 22.49 8.31 -18.98
CA ALA A 383 22.68 9.67 -18.48
C ALA A 383 24.16 10.09 -18.48
N GLU A 384 25.08 9.20 -18.10
CA GLU A 384 26.54 9.41 -18.15
C GLU A 384 27.03 9.58 -19.60
N SER A 385 26.54 8.74 -20.51
CA SER A 385 26.80 8.82 -21.95
C SER A 385 26.30 10.15 -22.53
N LEU A 386 25.11 10.59 -22.13
CA LEU A 386 24.58 11.89 -22.54
C LEU A 386 25.41 13.04 -21.97
N ALA A 387 25.74 13.00 -20.68
CA ALA A 387 26.58 14.01 -20.02
C ALA A 387 27.93 14.15 -20.73
N SER A 388 28.54 13.04 -21.11
CA SER A 388 29.79 12.99 -21.89
C SER A 388 29.66 13.62 -23.27
N ARG A 389 28.48 13.63 -23.89
CA ARG A 389 28.25 14.30 -25.19
C ARG A 389 27.86 15.76 -25.05
N VAL A 390 27.28 16.13 -23.91
CA VAL A 390 26.65 17.45 -23.69
C VAL A 390 27.56 18.44 -22.98
N TYR A 391 28.40 17.95 -22.07
CA TYR A 391 29.33 18.78 -21.29
C TYR A 391 30.76 18.74 -21.83
N THR A 392 31.08 17.81 -22.73
CA THR A 392 32.33 17.84 -23.49
C THR A 392 32.13 18.78 -24.68
N VAL A 393 32.32 20.08 -24.45
CA VAL A 393 32.56 21.04 -25.53
C VAL A 393 34.06 21.04 -25.78
N ARG A 394 34.43 20.93 -27.07
CA ARG A 394 35.81 20.98 -27.59
C ARG A 394 36.58 22.19 -27.06
#